data_AF-A0A9E3U447-F1
#
_entry.id   AF-A0A9E3U447-F1
#
_cell.length_a   1.000
_cell.length_b   1.000
_cell.length_c   1.000
_cell.angle_alpha   90.00
_cell.angle_beta   90.00
_cell.angle_gamma   90.00
#
_symmetry.space_group_name_H-M   'P 1'
#
loop_
_entity.id
_entity.type
_entity.pdbx_description
1 polymer ?
#
loop_
_entity_poly.entity_id
_entity_poly.type
_entity_poly.pdbx_seq_one_letter_code
_entity_poly.pdbx_strand_id
1 'polypeptide(L)'
;MRRIVAMAAPPVLLAWLSLAEWKIIERLLYADAASVGFVVESVRGVLAGTPVSKSWAHRVVAPLLVSLFGGANEAALERFAAGALVAANVLLFFCLRRRGVSLVGAAHGVVAFGLARFVLAYKLEYPWDGVDQLVFLTFGAWVARGGGLSRLAPLLVLGAFNHETILYVPLWYVLAGERKQRLAASGVAAAMATAIAITRAARYVGPPNLPGQVFEPPTPIVENHLHVAHNLRELFVRDWIAGRAHLSLAFFGATAAFVWLARRIETRVAAVWSLVVLGTVVAFGYVNETRHYLLLVAFWIAYAWRDRSVAVGLATERRMDSTKVTR
;
A
#
# COMPACT_ATOMS: atom_id res chain seq x y z
N MET A 1 14.42 14.78 -34.02
CA MET A 1 13.67 15.56 -33.02
C MET A 1 12.43 14.86 -32.44
N ARG A 2 11.40 14.48 -33.21
CA ARG A 2 10.14 13.89 -32.67
C ARG A 2 10.33 12.66 -31.76
N ARG A 3 11.26 11.75 -32.07
CA ARG A 3 11.56 10.58 -31.22
C ARG A 3 12.25 10.94 -29.90
N ILE A 4 13.15 11.93 -29.90
CA ILE A 4 13.87 12.37 -28.69
C ILE A 4 12.90 13.08 -27.74
N VAL A 5 12.04 13.95 -28.26
CA VAL A 5 10.98 14.63 -27.48
C VAL A 5 10.00 13.61 -26.90
N ALA A 6 9.59 12.60 -27.68
CA ALA A 6 8.72 11.52 -27.21
C ALA A 6 9.36 10.64 -26.11
N MET A 7 10.69 10.51 -26.09
CA MET A 7 11.42 9.75 -25.07
C MET A 7 11.73 10.55 -23.80
N ALA A 8 11.91 11.88 -23.92
CA ALA A 8 12.22 12.76 -22.78
C ALA A 8 10.98 13.27 -22.02
N ALA A 9 9.81 13.30 -22.66
CA ALA A 9 8.57 13.77 -22.03
C ALA A 9 8.12 12.94 -20.81
N PRO A 10 8.21 11.60 -20.80
CA PRO A 10 7.76 10.81 -19.65
C PRO A 10 8.58 11.01 -18.37
N PRO A 11 9.93 10.97 -18.39
CA PRO A 11 10.72 11.23 -17.19
C PRO A 11 10.48 12.62 -16.59
N VAL A 12 10.37 13.66 -17.43
CA VAL A 12 10.11 15.03 -16.97
C VAL A 12 8.71 15.14 -16.36
N LEU A 13 7.69 14.56 -17.00
CA LEU A 13 6.34 14.54 -16.45
C LEU A 13 6.27 13.78 -15.12
N LEU A 14 6.93 12.62 -15.03
CA LEU A 14 6.98 11.84 -13.79
C LEU A 14 7.69 12.58 -12.66
N ALA A 15 8.80 13.26 -12.96
CA ALA A 15 9.50 14.10 -11.99
C ALA A 15 8.62 15.27 -11.53
N TRP A 16 7.95 15.94 -12.45
CA TRP A 16 7.06 17.06 -12.14
C TRP A 16 5.84 16.63 -11.31
N LEU A 17 5.19 15.52 -11.68
CA LEU A 17 4.07 14.96 -10.91
C LEU A 17 4.50 14.54 -9.50
N SER A 18 5.66 13.87 -9.39
CA SER A 18 6.20 13.46 -8.08
C SER A 18 6.57 14.67 -7.23
N LEU A 19 7.10 15.75 -7.82
CA LEU A 19 7.39 16.99 -7.10
C LEU A 19 6.12 17.71 -6.64
N ALA A 20 5.10 17.80 -7.51
CA ALA A 20 3.82 18.40 -7.16
C ALA A 20 3.16 17.65 -6.00
N GLU A 21 3.15 16.32 -6.08
CA GLU A 21 2.64 15.44 -5.03
C GLU A 21 3.43 15.59 -3.73
N TRP A 22 4.77 15.59 -3.80
CA TRP A 22 5.64 15.84 -2.65
C TRP A 22 5.27 17.14 -1.94
N LYS A 23 5.13 18.25 -2.69
CA LYS A 23 4.80 19.56 -2.11
C LYS A 23 3.40 19.63 -1.50
N ILE A 24 2.48 18.79 -1.96
CA ILE A 24 1.15 18.68 -1.36
C ILE A 24 1.23 17.86 -0.06
N ILE A 25 1.95 16.74 -0.07
CA ILE A 25 2.17 15.89 1.11
C ILE A 25 2.88 16.67 2.22
N GLU A 26 3.95 17.39 1.89
CA GLU A 26 4.70 18.25 2.81
C GLU A 26 3.77 19.23 3.53
N ARG A 27 2.83 19.85 2.80
CA ARG A 27 1.87 20.82 3.35
C ARG A 27 0.74 20.20 4.17
N LEU A 28 0.36 18.96 3.90
CA LEU A 28 -0.83 18.34 4.50
C LEU A 28 -0.52 17.33 5.60
N LEU A 29 0.57 16.56 5.47
CA LEU A 29 0.89 15.44 6.36
C LEU A 29 1.98 15.80 7.37
N TYR A 30 2.82 16.79 7.06
CA TYR A 30 3.82 17.37 7.96
C TYR A 30 3.47 18.83 8.31
N ALA A 31 2.18 19.11 8.43
CA ALA A 31 1.65 20.46 8.61
C ALA A 31 2.13 21.15 9.89
N ASP A 32 2.60 20.39 10.89
CA ASP A 32 3.12 20.90 12.15
C ASP A 32 4.38 20.14 12.63
N ALA A 33 5.24 20.85 13.36
CA ALA A 33 6.50 20.32 13.85
C ALA A 33 6.34 19.18 14.87
N ALA A 34 5.20 19.10 15.57
CA ALA A 34 4.96 18.02 16.53
C ALA A 34 4.68 16.70 15.80
N SER A 35 3.93 16.74 14.70
CA SER A 35 3.70 15.61 13.80
C SER A 35 5.01 15.08 13.21
N VAL A 36 5.88 15.97 12.71
CA VAL A 36 7.21 15.59 12.20
C VAL A 36 8.07 14.99 13.32
N GLY A 37 8.14 15.67 14.46
CA GLY A 37 8.90 15.22 15.62
C GLY A 37 8.47 13.84 16.11
N PHE A 38 7.16 13.56 16.10
CA PHE A 38 6.61 12.26 16.45
C PHE A 38 7.06 11.15 15.47
N VAL A 39 7.06 11.40 14.15
CA VAL A 39 7.53 10.41 13.16
C VAL A 39 9.03 10.18 13.27
N VAL A 40 9.81 11.25 13.46
CA VAL A 40 11.26 11.14 13.68
C VAL A 40 11.56 10.33 14.93
N GLU A 41 10.85 10.58 16.03
CA GLU A 41 11.02 9.80 17.27
C GLU A 41 10.58 8.35 17.10
N SER A 42 9.53 8.10 16.30
CA SER A 42 9.12 6.74 15.95
C SER A 42 10.24 5.97 15.22
N VAL A 43 10.92 6.62 14.28
CA VAL A 43 12.09 6.06 13.58
C VAL A 43 13.24 5.79 14.56
N ARG A 44 13.58 6.78 15.41
CA ARG A 44 14.64 6.65 16.42
C ARG A 44 14.36 5.52 17.40
N GLY A 45 13.15 5.47 17.95
CA GLY A 45 12.72 4.46 18.90
C GLY A 45 12.83 3.05 18.32
N VAL A 46 12.41 2.83 17.07
CA VAL A 46 12.57 1.51 16.43
C VAL A 46 14.05 1.14 16.26
N LEU A 47 14.90 2.06 15.83
CA LEU A 47 16.34 1.81 15.68
C LEU A 47 17.02 1.52 17.03
N ALA A 48 16.62 2.23 18.07
CA ALA A 48 17.14 2.10 19.44
C ALA A 48 16.55 0.90 20.22
N GLY A 49 15.51 0.24 19.72
CA GLY A 49 14.82 -0.84 20.43
C GLY A 49 13.82 -0.35 21.50
N THR A 50 13.49 0.94 21.49
CA THR A 50 12.52 1.60 22.38
C THR A 50 11.42 2.29 21.55
N PRO A 51 10.69 1.56 20.71
CA PRO A 51 9.66 2.16 19.85
C PRO A 51 8.53 2.77 20.67
N VAL A 52 7.86 3.77 20.10
CA VAL A 52 6.66 4.41 20.66
C VAL A 52 5.55 3.39 20.97
N SER A 53 5.47 2.31 20.17
CA SER A 53 4.62 1.16 20.44
C SER A 53 5.41 -0.15 20.33
N LYS A 54 5.17 -1.08 21.25
CA LYS A 54 5.78 -2.42 21.22
C LYS A 54 5.51 -3.15 19.91
N SER A 55 4.33 -2.95 19.32
CA SER A 55 3.97 -3.56 18.04
C SER A 55 4.89 -3.12 16.90
N TRP A 56 5.58 -1.97 17.01
CA TRP A 56 6.47 -1.44 15.98
C TRP A 56 7.91 -1.95 16.08
N ALA A 57 8.29 -2.69 17.13
CA ALA A 57 9.68 -3.12 17.36
C ALA A 57 10.29 -3.93 16.19
N HIS A 58 9.45 -4.56 15.38
CA HIS A 58 9.87 -5.33 14.21
C HIS A 58 10.02 -4.52 12.92
N ARG A 59 9.54 -3.26 12.87
CA ARG A 59 9.46 -2.41 11.67
C ARG A 59 10.82 -1.78 11.34
N VAL A 60 11.88 -2.57 11.26
CA VAL A 60 13.27 -2.09 11.15
C VAL A 60 13.67 -1.66 9.74
N VAL A 61 13.03 -2.17 8.69
CA VAL A 61 13.47 -1.93 7.30
C VAL A 61 13.40 -0.46 6.92
N ALA A 62 12.23 0.18 7.02
CA ALA A 62 12.11 1.59 6.66
C ALA A 62 12.94 2.54 7.55
N PRO A 63 12.99 2.40 8.89
CA PRO A 63 13.91 3.16 9.74
C PRO A 63 15.38 3.02 9.35
N LEU A 64 15.83 1.81 8.99
CA LEU A 64 17.18 1.61 8.48
C LEU A 64 17.39 2.34 7.16
N LEU A 65 16.44 2.25 6.22
CA LEU A 65 16.51 2.97 4.96
C LEU A 65 16.56 4.49 5.16
N VAL A 66 15.75 5.05 6.07
CA VAL A 66 15.81 6.48 6.44
C VAL A 66 17.19 6.83 6.98
N SER A 67 17.78 6.00 7.86
CA SER A 67 19.10 6.27 8.44
C SER A 67 20.22 6.38 7.40
N LEU A 68 20.10 5.69 6.26
CA LEU A 68 21.04 5.79 5.14
C LEU A 68 21.05 7.17 4.47
N PHE A 69 20.01 7.98 4.68
CA PHE A 69 19.94 9.38 4.21
C PHE A 69 20.54 10.37 5.22
N GLY A 70 21.47 9.95 6.08
CA GLY A 70 22.18 10.83 7.00
C GLY A 70 21.56 10.91 8.40
N GLY A 71 21.04 9.78 8.90
CA GLY A 71 20.59 9.60 10.28
C GLY A 71 19.06 9.59 10.46
N ALA A 72 18.62 9.55 11.72
CA ALA A 72 17.21 9.59 12.09
C ALA A 72 16.80 11.03 12.45
N ASN A 73 16.64 11.88 11.42
CA ASN A 73 16.23 13.27 11.55
C ASN A 73 15.22 13.63 10.45
N GLU A 74 14.63 14.81 10.56
CA GLU A 74 13.62 15.34 9.63
C GLU A 74 14.12 15.36 8.18
N ALA A 75 15.31 15.93 7.93
CA ALA A 75 15.86 16.01 6.58
C ALA A 75 16.12 14.63 5.93
N ALA A 76 16.47 13.61 6.72
CA ALA A 76 16.63 12.24 6.23
C ALA A 76 15.27 11.61 5.92
N LEU A 77 14.27 11.82 6.78
CA LEU A 77 12.89 11.38 6.57
C LEU A 77 12.30 11.99 5.29
N GLU A 78 12.47 13.30 5.08
CA GLU A 78 11.99 13.99 3.90
C GLU A 78 12.62 13.44 2.62
N ARG A 79 13.95 13.30 2.59
CA ARG A 79 14.67 12.74 1.44
C ARG A 79 14.24 11.31 1.13
N PHE A 80 14.08 10.49 2.17
CA PHE A 80 13.60 9.12 2.01
C PHE A 80 12.17 9.09 1.45
N ALA A 81 11.26 9.89 2.03
CA ALA A 81 9.86 9.93 1.60
C ALA A 81 9.73 10.42 0.15
N ALA A 82 10.46 11.49 -0.23
CA ALA A 82 10.53 11.95 -1.62
C ALA A 82 11.10 10.88 -2.56
N GLY A 83 12.16 10.18 -2.13
CA GLY A 83 12.76 9.08 -2.89
C GLY A 83 11.80 7.91 -3.09
N ALA A 84 11.11 7.48 -2.03
CA ALA A 84 10.12 6.40 -2.08
C ALA A 84 8.93 6.77 -2.97
N LEU A 85 8.48 8.02 -2.91
CA LEU A 85 7.43 8.58 -3.76
C LEU A 85 7.81 8.51 -5.25
N VAL A 86 8.99 9.04 -5.60
CA VAL A 86 9.51 8.98 -6.98
C VAL A 86 9.64 7.53 -7.44
N ALA A 87 10.19 6.66 -6.58
CA ALA A 87 10.32 5.24 -6.89
C ALA A 87 8.96 4.58 -7.16
N ALA A 88 7.92 4.91 -6.38
CA ALA A 88 6.57 4.37 -6.56
C ALA A 88 5.96 4.82 -7.88
N ASN A 89 6.06 6.11 -8.23
CA ASN A 89 5.53 6.66 -9.48
C ASN A 89 6.26 6.09 -10.70
N VAL A 90 7.59 5.97 -10.64
CA VAL A 90 8.41 5.35 -11.68
C VAL A 90 8.08 3.87 -11.85
N LEU A 91 8.02 3.12 -10.74
CA LEU A 91 7.68 1.69 -10.74
C LEU A 91 6.29 1.47 -11.35
N LEU A 92 5.30 2.24 -10.90
CA LEU A 92 3.93 2.16 -11.41
C LEU A 92 3.89 2.41 -12.92
N PHE A 93 4.53 3.49 -13.39
CA PHE A 93 4.60 3.80 -14.82
C PHE A 93 5.17 2.63 -15.63
N PHE A 94 6.29 2.06 -15.20
CA PHE A 94 6.90 0.92 -15.87
C PHE A 94 6.05 -0.36 -15.79
N CYS A 95 5.38 -0.62 -14.67
CA CYS A 95 4.43 -1.73 -14.55
C CYS A 95 3.30 -1.59 -15.56
N LEU A 96 2.71 -0.40 -15.71
CA LEU A 96 1.66 -0.14 -16.71
C LEU A 96 2.18 -0.30 -18.14
N ARG A 97 3.36 0.26 -18.45
CA ARG A 97 3.99 0.13 -19.77
C ARG A 97 4.28 -1.32 -20.15
N ARG A 98 4.78 -2.13 -19.21
CA ARG A 98 5.02 -3.56 -19.43
C ARG A 98 3.75 -4.37 -19.66
N ARG A 99 2.59 -3.84 -19.28
CA ARG A 99 1.27 -4.42 -19.56
C ARG A 99 0.66 -3.93 -20.88
N GLY A 100 1.41 -3.17 -21.68
CA GLY A 100 0.97 -2.66 -22.97
C GLY A 100 0.10 -1.41 -22.89
N VAL A 101 -0.09 -0.81 -21.70
CA VAL A 101 -0.83 0.46 -21.55
C VAL A 101 -0.07 1.55 -22.26
N SER A 102 -0.71 2.36 -23.11
CA SER A 102 -0.07 3.48 -23.82
C SER A 102 0.69 4.43 -22.89
N LEU A 103 1.62 5.23 -23.44
CA LEU A 103 2.39 6.21 -22.66
C LEU A 103 1.49 7.19 -21.90
N VAL A 104 0.47 7.72 -22.58
CA VAL A 104 -0.53 8.61 -21.99
C VAL A 104 -1.36 7.87 -20.94
N GLY A 105 -1.81 6.64 -21.24
CA GLY A 105 -2.56 5.83 -20.28
C GLY A 105 -1.76 5.49 -19.02
N ALA A 106 -0.44 5.27 -19.13
CA ALA A 106 0.45 5.03 -18.00
C ALA A 106 0.65 6.30 -17.17
N ALA A 107 0.79 7.47 -17.81
CA ALA A 107 0.84 8.76 -17.13
C ALA A 107 -0.46 9.04 -16.37
N HIS A 108 -1.62 8.79 -16.98
CA HIS A 108 -2.92 8.89 -16.28
C HIS A 108 -3.01 7.95 -15.08
N GLY A 109 -2.45 6.74 -15.16
CA GLY A 109 -2.39 5.82 -14.02
C GLY A 109 -1.59 6.38 -12.85
N VAL A 110 -0.45 7.03 -13.13
CA VAL A 110 0.36 7.72 -12.10
C VAL A 110 -0.39 8.91 -11.51
N VAL A 111 -1.03 9.74 -12.35
CA VAL A 111 -1.87 10.86 -11.89
C VAL A 111 -3.01 10.35 -11.00
N ALA A 112 -3.70 9.29 -11.41
CA ALA A 112 -4.79 8.70 -10.63
C ALA A 112 -4.29 8.15 -9.29
N PHE A 113 -3.10 7.54 -9.26
CA PHE A 113 -2.48 7.10 -8.01
C PHE A 113 -2.17 8.27 -7.07
N GLY A 114 -1.61 9.37 -7.60
CA GLY A 114 -1.32 10.55 -6.78
C GLY A 114 -2.58 11.29 -6.31
N LEU A 115 -3.63 11.36 -7.14
CA LEU A 115 -4.93 11.87 -6.72
C LEU A 115 -5.58 11.00 -5.64
N ALA A 116 -5.45 9.67 -5.73
CA ALA A 116 -5.92 8.78 -4.69
C ALA A 116 -5.15 9.01 -3.38
N ARG A 117 -3.83 9.21 -3.45
CA ARG A 117 -3.01 9.61 -2.29
C ARG A 117 -3.51 10.90 -1.68
N PHE A 118 -3.81 11.93 -2.48
CA PHE A 118 -4.36 13.19 -1.99
C PHE A 118 -5.72 13.03 -1.29
N VAL A 119 -6.67 12.33 -1.91
CA VAL A 119 -8.02 12.12 -1.34
C VAL A 119 -7.97 11.30 -0.05
N LEU A 120 -7.01 10.38 0.03
CA LEU A 120 -6.81 9.50 1.17
C LEU A 120 -5.70 10.02 2.10
N ALA A 121 -5.14 11.21 1.90
CA ALA A 121 -4.11 11.72 2.80
C ALA A 121 -4.80 12.18 4.09
N TYR A 122 -4.72 11.37 5.13
CA TYR A 122 -5.27 11.73 6.43
C TYR A 122 -4.36 11.21 7.55
N LYS A 123 -3.71 12.17 8.23
CA LYS A 123 -2.78 11.99 9.35
C LYS A 123 -1.55 11.13 9.04
N LEU A 124 -0.37 11.67 9.35
CA LEU A 124 0.93 10.99 9.46
C LEU A 124 1.17 9.83 8.47
N GLU A 125 1.89 10.10 7.40
CA GLU A 125 2.57 9.04 6.64
C GLU A 125 3.89 8.69 7.32
N TYR A 126 4.08 7.40 7.57
CA TYR A 126 5.33 6.87 8.11
C TYR A 126 6.23 6.38 6.98
N PRO A 127 7.55 6.28 7.19
CA PRO A 127 8.46 5.81 6.15
C PRO A 127 8.18 4.36 5.71
N TRP A 128 7.62 3.51 6.58
CA TRP A 128 7.22 2.15 6.17
C TRP A 128 6.08 2.12 5.16
N ASP A 129 5.25 3.16 5.09
CA ASP A 129 4.13 3.24 4.12
C ASP A 129 4.65 3.35 2.68
N GLY A 130 5.73 4.10 2.47
CA GLY A 130 6.38 4.21 1.16
C GLY A 130 6.96 2.87 0.68
N VAL A 131 7.56 2.09 1.60
CA VAL A 131 8.07 0.75 1.29
C VAL A 131 6.92 -0.20 0.96
N ASP A 132 5.85 -0.19 1.74
CA ASP A 132 4.69 -1.04 1.49
C ASP A 132 4.07 -0.75 0.12
N GLN A 133 3.94 0.52 -0.27
CA GLN A 133 3.41 0.89 -1.58
C GLN A 133 4.26 0.30 -2.72
N LEU A 134 5.59 0.35 -2.63
CA LEU A 134 6.48 -0.29 -3.61
C LEU A 134 6.25 -1.80 -3.69
N VAL A 135 6.08 -2.46 -2.53
CA VAL A 135 5.83 -3.89 -2.47
C VAL A 135 4.48 -4.25 -3.07
N PHE A 136 3.41 -3.51 -2.75
CA PHE A 136 2.06 -3.76 -3.27
C PHE A 136 1.93 -3.43 -4.76
N LEU A 137 2.64 -2.42 -5.27
CA LEU A 137 2.78 -2.19 -6.72
C LEU A 137 3.44 -3.38 -7.41
N THR A 138 4.55 -3.86 -6.86
CA THR A 138 5.29 -5.02 -7.39
C THR A 138 4.42 -6.28 -7.35
N PHE A 139 3.73 -6.49 -6.23
CA PHE A 139 2.82 -7.61 -6.03
C PHE A 139 1.64 -7.59 -7.04
N GLY A 140 0.97 -6.44 -7.21
CA GLY A 140 -0.11 -6.31 -8.18
C GLY A 140 0.35 -6.61 -9.61
N ALA A 141 1.51 -6.09 -10.00
CA ALA A 141 2.11 -6.37 -11.30
C ALA A 141 2.54 -7.84 -11.47
N TRP A 142 3.05 -8.47 -10.40
CA TRP A 142 3.45 -9.88 -10.38
C TRP A 142 2.27 -10.82 -10.58
N VAL A 143 1.20 -10.61 -9.81
CA VAL A 143 -0.03 -11.40 -9.89
C VAL A 143 -0.76 -11.19 -11.22
N ALA A 144 -0.75 -9.97 -11.77
CA ALA A 144 -1.31 -9.70 -13.10
C ALA A 144 -0.66 -10.54 -14.22
N ARG A 145 0.55 -11.05 -13.98
CA ARG A 145 1.30 -11.92 -14.90
C ARG A 145 1.17 -13.40 -14.57
N GLY A 146 0.30 -13.78 -13.63
CA GLY A 146 0.16 -15.16 -13.15
C GLY A 146 1.32 -15.63 -12.27
N GLY A 147 2.06 -14.69 -11.66
CA GLY A 147 3.21 -15.01 -10.83
C GLY A 147 2.86 -15.80 -9.56
N GLY A 148 3.60 -16.87 -9.30
CA GLY A 148 3.45 -17.69 -8.09
C GLY A 148 4.15 -17.11 -6.84
N LEU A 149 3.78 -17.59 -5.66
CA LEU A 149 4.29 -17.12 -4.37
C LEU A 149 5.79 -17.39 -4.15
N SER A 150 6.33 -18.50 -4.67
CA SER A 150 7.68 -18.98 -4.31
C SER A 150 8.78 -17.95 -4.58
N ARG A 151 8.66 -17.17 -5.66
CA ARG A 151 9.62 -16.12 -6.01
C ARG A 151 9.47 -14.85 -5.17
N LEU A 152 8.31 -14.64 -4.56
CA LEU A 152 8.08 -13.52 -3.64
C LEU A 152 8.45 -13.86 -2.20
N ALA A 153 8.45 -15.13 -1.80
CA ALA A 153 8.61 -15.54 -0.41
C ALA A 153 9.80 -14.87 0.32
N PRO A 154 11.03 -14.77 -0.25
CA PRO A 154 12.12 -14.07 0.41
C PRO A 154 11.84 -12.58 0.65
N LEU A 155 11.24 -11.91 -0.35
CA LEU A 155 10.82 -10.51 -0.24
C LEU A 155 9.72 -10.33 0.81
N LEU A 156 8.81 -11.30 0.96
CA LEU A 156 7.74 -11.23 1.96
C LEU A 156 8.28 -11.39 3.38
N VAL A 157 9.24 -12.29 3.59
CA VAL A 157 9.92 -12.42 4.89
C VAL A 157 10.69 -11.14 5.23
N LEU A 158 11.38 -10.55 4.25
CA LEU A 158 12.03 -9.24 4.45
C LEU A 158 11.02 -8.13 4.72
N GLY A 159 9.91 -8.11 3.97
CA GLY A 159 8.82 -7.14 4.14
C GLY A 159 8.11 -7.29 5.49
N ALA A 160 8.16 -8.47 6.10
CA ALA A 160 7.66 -8.69 7.46
C ALA A 160 8.47 -7.92 8.50
N PHE A 161 9.68 -7.44 8.18
CA PHE A 161 10.44 -6.51 9.01
C PHE A 161 10.19 -5.03 8.66
N ASN A 162 9.27 -4.73 7.74
CA ASN A 162 8.86 -3.37 7.42
C ASN A 162 7.56 -3.00 8.13
N HIS A 163 6.51 -3.79 7.90
CA HIS A 163 5.17 -3.54 8.41
C HIS A 163 4.30 -4.80 8.27
N GLU A 164 3.44 -5.09 9.23
CA GLU A 164 2.59 -6.29 9.22
C GLU A 164 1.59 -6.38 8.05
N THR A 165 1.31 -5.27 7.36
CA THR A 165 0.47 -5.21 6.15
C THR A 165 0.94 -6.17 5.05
N ILE A 166 2.23 -6.53 5.02
CA ILE A 166 2.76 -7.48 4.05
C ILE A 166 2.08 -8.86 4.14
N LEU A 167 1.47 -9.20 5.28
CA LEU A 167 0.72 -10.44 5.49
C LEU A 167 -0.52 -10.54 4.59
N TYR A 168 -0.98 -9.44 3.99
CA TYR A 168 -2.04 -9.49 2.99
C TYR A 168 -1.59 -10.16 1.68
N VAL A 169 -0.30 -10.23 1.38
CA VAL A 169 0.19 -10.91 0.17
C VAL A 169 0.00 -12.43 0.21
N PRO A 170 0.45 -13.18 1.25
CA PRO A 170 0.15 -14.61 1.32
C PRO A 170 -1.36 -14.89 1.40
N LEU A 171 -2.16 -14.02 2.02
CA LEU A 171 -3.62 -14.13 2.03
C LEU A 171 -4.21 -14.19 0.61
N TRP A 172 -3.69 -13.44 -0.36
CA TRP A 172 -4.09 -13.57 -1.76
C TRP A 172 -3.96 -15.01 -2.26
N TYR A 173 -2.81 -15.64 -2.02
CA TYR A 173 -2.52 -16.98 -2.52
C TYR A 173 -3.32 -18.07 -1.78
N VAL A 174 -3.73 -17.80 -0.53
CA VAL A 174 -4.70 -18.66 0.18
C VAL A 174 -6.06 -18.64 -0.53
N LEU A 175 -6.52 -17.46 -0.97
CA LEU A 175 -7.82 -17.31 -1.64
C LEU A 175 -7.79 -17.74 -3.12
N ALA A 176 -6.71 -17.41 -3.83
CA ALA A 176 -6.57 -17.58 -5.27
C ALA A 176 -5.99 -18.93 -5.69
N GLY A 177 -5.09 -19.47 -4.88
CA GLY A 177 -4.21 -20.56 -5.29
C GLY A 177 -4.86 -21.93 -5.25
N GLU A 178 -4.25 -22.89 -5.93
CA GLU A 178 -4.54 -24.32 -5.77
C GLU A 178 -4.01 -24.83 -4.42
N ARG A 179 -4.41 -26.04 -4.00
CA ARG A 179 -4.05 -26.62 -2.69
C ARG A 179 -2.57 -26.47 -2.32
N LYS A 180 -1.67 -26.77 -3.25
CA LYS A 180 -0.21 -26.66 -3.03
C LYS A 180 0.23 -25.20 -2.78
N GLN A 181 -0.34 -24.25 -3.52
CA GLN A 181 -0.05 -22.83 -3.33
C GLN A 181 -0.65 -22.30 -2.02
N ARG A 182 -1.85 -22.76 -1.63
CA ARG A 182 -2.46 -22.39 -0.34
C ARG A 182 -1.60 -22.84 0.84
N LEU A 183 -1.13 -24.08 0.82
CA LEU A 183 -0.23 -24.61 1.85
C LEU A 183 1.09 -23.82 1.90
N ALA A 184 1.69 -23.53 0.75
CA ALA A 184 2.89 -22.69 0.69
C ALA A 184 2.62 -21.28 1.25
N ALA A 185 1.46 -20.69 0.95
CA ALA A 185 1.05 -19.39 1.47
C ALA A 185 0.88 -19.39 2.99
N SER A 186 0.24 -20.41 3.55
CA SER A 186 0.15 -20.59 5.00
C SER A 186 1.53 -20.76 5.64
N GLY A 187 2.42 -21.54 5.04
CA GLY A 187 3.80 -21.70 5.52
C GLY A 187 4.60 -20.39 5.51
N VAL A 188 4.50 -19.62 4.42
CA VAL A 188 5.15 -18.29 4.32
C VAL A 188 4.55 -17.32 5.35
N ALA A 189 3.23 -17.28 5.51
CA ALA A 189 2.59 -16.44 6.52
C ALA A 189 3.03 -16.81 7.95
N ALA A 190 3.13 -18.11 8.27
CA ALA A 190 3.62 -18.59 9.56
C ALA A 190 5.09 -18.19 9.79
N ALA A 191 5.94 -18.29 8.76
CA ALA A 191 7.34 -17.85 8.83
C ALA A 191 7.43 -16.34 9.07
N MET A 192 6.63 -15.53 8.37
CA MET A 192 6.56 -14.08 8.57
C MET A 192 6.09 -13.72 9.99
N ALA A 193 5.02 -14.35 10.48
CA ALA A 193 4.51 -14.13 11.83
C ALA A 193 5.55 -14.51 12.90
N THR A 194 6.25 -15.63 12.70
CA THR A 194 7.34 -16.08 13.57
C THR A 194 8.50 -15.09 13.56
N ALA A 195 8.90 -14.60 12.39
CA ALA A 195 9.95 -13.59 12.26
C ALA A 195 9.57 -12.29 13.00
N ILE A 196 8.34 -11.81 12.81
CA ILE A 196 7.80 -10.64 13.54
C ILE A 196 7.88 -10.89 15.06
N ALA A 197 7.40 -12.03 15.54
CA ALA A 197 7.38 -12.35 16.96
C ALA A 197 8.79 -12.41 17.56
N ILE A 198 9.73 -13.11 16.90
CA ILE A 198 11.12 -13.22 17.34
C ILE A 198 11.79 -11.84 17.36
N THR A 199 11.64 -11.03 16.30
CA THR A 199 12.26 -9.71 16.26
C THR A 199 11.66 -8.76 17.29
N ARG A 200 10.35 -8.80 17.53
CA ARG A 200 9.72 -8.04 18.63
C ARG A 200 10.33 -8.44 19.97
N ALA A 201 10.45 -9.74 20.25
CA ALA A 201 11.02 -10.23 21.51
C ALA A 201 12.51 -9.88 21.67
N ALA A 202 13.29 -9.96 20.60
CA ALA A 202 14.74 -9.73 20.64
C ALA A 202 15.13 -8.24 20.65
N ARG A 203 14.34 -7.37 20.02
CA ARG A 203 14.69 -5.94 19.85
C ARG A 203 13.99 -4.99 20.81
N TYR A 204 12.95 -5.43 21.50
CA TYR A 204 12.24 -4.57 22.44
C TYR A 204 12.99 -4.55 23.77
N VAL A 205 13.64 -3.42 24.08
CA VAL A 205 14.56 -3.29 25.24
C VAL A 205 14.04 -2.35 26.33
N GLY A 206 12.94 -1.62 26.11
CA GLY A 206 12.49 -0.64 27.10
C GLY A 206 10.98 -0.41 27.14
N PRO A 207 10.48 0.28 28.18
CA PRO A 207 9.12 0.82 28.18
C PRO A 207 8.96 1.77 26.98
N PRO A 208 7.76 1.87 26.37
CA PRO A 208 7.56 2.72 25.20
C PRO A 208 7.88 4.19 25.51
N ASN A 209 8.68 4.86 24.67
CA ASN A 209 8.82 6.32 24.71
C ASN A 209 7.50 6.92 24.19
N LEU A 210 6.57 7.24 25.08
CA LEU A 210 5.34 7.95 24.72
C LEU A 210 5.47 9.43 25.06
N PRO A 211 5.90 10.31 24.13
CA PRO A 211 5.60 11.73 24.26
C PRO A 211 4.09 11.95 24.11
N GLY A 212 3.41 12.27 25.21
CA GLY A 212 2.11 12.95 25.20
C GLY A 212 0.87 12.20 24.66
N GLN A 213 0.81 10.86 24.72
CA GLN A 213 -0.39 10.15 24.27
C GLN A 213 -1.40 9.83 25.38
N VAL A 214 -2.52 10.55 25.28
CA VAL A 214 -3.86 10.27 25.84
C VAL A 214 -4.60 9.20 25.00
N PHE A 215 -3.89 8.38 24.22
CA PHE A 215 -4.51 7.52 23.21
C PHE A 215 -5.06 6.19 23.71
N GLU A 216 -4.65 5.71 24.90
CA GLU A 216 -5.39 4.74 25.73
C GLU A 216 -4.48 4.25 26.88
N PRO A 217 -5.03 3.90 28.06
CA PRO A 217 -4.27 3.19 29.09
C PRO A 217 -3.81 1.82 28.55
N PRO A 218 -2.59 1.37 28.90
CA PRO A 218 -2.07 0.08 28.48
C PRO A 218 -3.00 -1.03 28.96
N THR A 219 -3.67 -1.73 28.05
CA THR A 219 -4.49 -2.90 28.36
C THR A 219 -3.71 -4.19 28.12
N PRO A 220 -3.99 -5.26 28.91
CA PRO A 220 -3.08 -6.39 28.97
C PRO A 220 -3.30 -7.36 27.80
N ILE A 221 -2.19 -7.68 27.13
CA ILE A 221 -1.84 -9.02 26.63
C ILE A 221 -2.42 -9.46 25.26
N VAL A 222 -3.41 -8.77 24.68
CA VAL A 222 -3.75 -8.91 23.23
C VAL A 222 -3.84 -7.53 22.57
N GLU A 223 -2.68 -6.94 22.25
CA GLU A 223 -2.51 -5.58 21.69
C GLU A 223 -2.96 -5.42 20.21
N ASN A 224 -3.90 -6.23 19.72
CA ASN A 224 -4.69 -5.88 18.52
C ASN A 224 -6.10 -5.60 19.01
N HIS A 225 -6.34 -4.34 19.35
CA HIS A 225 -7.64 -3.87 19.77
C HIS A 225 -8.68 -4.22 18.70
N LEU A 226 -9.76 -4.90 19.10
CA LEU A 226 -10.92 -5.02 18.24
C LEU A 226 -11.56 -3.63 18.13
N HIS A 227 -11.27 -2.94 17.05
CA HIS A 227 -11.69 -1.56 16.83
C HIS A 227 -13.07 -1.45 16.17
N VAL A 228 -13.80 -2.56 15.97
CA VAL A 228 -15.05 -2.59 15.19
C VAL A 228 -16.02 -1.49 15.63
N ALA A 229 -16.35 -1.39 16.92
CA ALA A 229 -17.30 -0.38 17.40
C ALA A 229 -16.79 1.06 17.21
N HIS A 230 -15.50 1.29 17.47
CA HIS A 230 -14.84 2.58 17.24
C HIS A 230 -14.89 2.96 15.75
N ASN A 231 -14.48 2.05 14.88
CA ASN A 231 -14.41 2.22 13.44
C ASN A 231 -15.79 2.42 12.80
N LEU A 232 -16.81 1.70 13.26
CA LEU A 232 -18.19 1.94 12.83
C LEU A 232 -18.65 3.35 13.25
N ARG A 233 -18.32 3.78 14.48
CA ARG A 233 -18.64 5.14 14.93
C ARG A 233 -17.90 6.21 14.13
N GLU A 234 -16.63 5.98 13.76
CA GLU A 234 -15.88 6.88 12.88
C GLU A 234 -16.56 7.00 11.51
N LEU A 235 -16.82 5.87 10.82
CA LEU A 235 -17.40 5.83 9.47
C LEU A 235 -18.82 6.40 9.37
N PHE A 236 -19.68 6.15 10.36
CA PHE A 236 -21.10 6.53 10.28
C PHE A 236 -21.41 7.87 10.94
N VAL A 237 -20.54 8.39 11.81
CA VAL A 237 -20.86 9.58 12.63
C VAL A 237 -19.72 10.59 12.66
N ARG A 238 -18.54 10.21 13.18
CA ARG A 238 -17.52 11.22 13.52
C ARG A 238 -16.89 11.85 12.30
N ASP A 239 -16.65 11.10 11.23
CA ASP A 239 -16.12 11.67 9.99
C ASP A 239 -17.09 12.68 9.36
N TRP A 240 -18.40 12.45 9.46
CA TRP A 240 -19.41 13.39 8.95
C TRP A 240 -19.40 14.70 9.73
N ILE A 241 -19.43 14.60 11.06
CA ILE A 241 -19.44 15.77 11.95
C ILE A 241 -18.13 16.56 11.83
N ALA A 242 -17.00 15.88 11.65
CA ALA A 242 -15.69 16.50 11.58
C ALA A 242 -15.28 16.98 10.18
N GLY A 243 -16.21 17.00 9.21
CA GLY A 243 -15.94 17.48 7.84
C GLY A 243 -15.09 16.52 7.00
N ARG A 244 -14.96 15.26 7.41
CA ARG A 244 -14.18 14.19 6.75
C ARG A 244 -15.04 13.13 6.08
N ALA A 245 -16.29 13.46 5.74
CA ALA A 245 -17.22 12.54 5.08
C ALA A 245 -16.63 11.87 3.82
N HIS A 246 -15.67 12.52 3.15
CA HIS A 246 -14.95 11.95 2.01
C HIS A 246 -14.22 10.62 2.33
N LEU A 247 -13.73 10.42 3.57
CA LEU A 247 -13.09 9.16 3.98
C LEU A 247 -14.10 8.03 4.07
N SER A 248 -15.24 8.28 4.71
CA SER A 248 -16.33 7.31 4.79
C SER A 248 -16.91 6.99 3.42
N LEU A 249 -17.10 8.02 2.57
CA LEU A 249 -17.55 7.85 1.19
C LEU A 249 -16.55 7.04 0.35
N ALA A 250 -15.25 7.27 0.50
CA ALA A 250 -14.22 6.48 -0.15
C ALA A 250 -14.26 5.01 0.30
N PHE A 251 -14.41 4.75 1.61
CA PHE A 251 -14.51 3.40 2.16
C PHE A 251 -15.75 2.66 1.66
N PHE A 252 -16.94 3.27 1.74
CA PHE A 252 -18.19 2.66 1.26
C PHE A 252 -18.18 2.49 -0.26
N GLY A 253 -17.68 3.49 -0.99
CA GLY A 253 -17.52 3.42 -2.44
C GLY A 253 -16.58 2.29 -2.87
N ALA A 254 -15.44 2.13 -2.21
CA ALA A 254 -14.51 1.02 -2.46
C ALA A 254 -15.15 -0.34 -2.15
N THR A 255 -15.83 -0.46 -1.01
CA THR A 255 -16.54 -1.68 -0.63
C THR A 255 -17.60 -2.06 -1.66
N ALA A 256 -18.45 -1.11 -2.07
CA ALA A 256 -19.47 -1.34 -3.09
C ALA A 256 -18.85 -1.72 -4.45
N ALA A 257 -17.79 -1.02 -4.86
CA ALA A 257 -17.06 -1.33 -6.09
C ALA A 257 -16.48 -2.75 -6.06
N PHE A 258 -15.87 -3.18 -4.95
CA PHE A 258 -15.34 -4.53 -4.82
C PHE A 258 -16.45 -5.59 -4.75
N VAL A 259 -17.57 -5.35 -4.06
CA VAL A 259 -18.73 -6.26 -4.11
C VAL A 259 -19.22 -6.45 -5.56
N TRP A 260 -19.27 -5.37 -6.34
CA TRP A 260 -19.64 -5.46 -7.74
C TRP A 260 -18.58 -6.17 -8.61
N LEU A 261 -17.29 -5.86 -8.42
CA LEU A 261 -16.19 -6.53 -9.12
C LEU A 261 -16.06 -8.01 -8.75
N ALA A 262 -16.47 -8.42 -7.55
CA ALA A 262 -16.49 -9.82 -7.12
C ALA A 262 -17.43 -10.69 -7.96
N ARG A 263 -18.43 -10.08 -8.60
CA ARG A 263 -19.36 -10.78 -9.50
C ARG A 263 -18.70 -11.16 -10.83
N ARG A 264 -17.65 -10.46 -11.25
CA ARG A 264 -16.94 -10.69 -12.52
C ARG A 264 -15.83 -11.72 -12.34
N ILE A 265 -15.83 -12.77 -13.17
CA ILE A 265 -14.85 -13.88 -13.07
C ILE A 265 -13.41 -13.35 -13.10
N GLU A 266 -13.11 -12.41 -14.00
CA GLU A 266 -11.75 -11.88 -14.20
C GLU A 266 -11.18 -11.15 -12.98
N THR A 267 -12.03 -10.52 -12.17
CA THR A 267 -11.61 -9.69 -11.03
C THR A 267 -12.06 -10.26 -9.68
N ARG A 268 -12.75 -11.41 -9.68
CA ARG A 268 -13.42 -11.97 -8.50
C ARG A 268 -12.48 -12.13 -7.32
N VAL A 269 -11.37 -12.83 -7.56
CA VAL A 269 -10.38 -13.13 -6.52
C VAL A 269 -9.81 -11.84 -5.93
N ALA A 270 -9.47 -10.87 -6.77
CA ALA A 270 -8.91 -9.61 -6.33
C ALA A 270 -9.87 -8.79 -5.49
N ALA A 271 -11.12 -8.74 -5.91
CA ALA A 271 -12.17 -8.05 -5.19
C ALA A 271 -12.47 -8.70 -3.84
N VAL A 272 -12.57 -10.03 -3.79
CA VAL A 272 -12.76 -10.76 -2.52
C VAL A 272 -11.58 -10.54 -1.58
N TRP A 273 -10.35 -10.64 -2.08
CA TRP A 273 -9.15 -10.34 -1.30
C TRP A 273 -9.17 -8.93 -0.72
N SER A 274 -9.49 -7.91 -1.53
CA SER A 274 -9.59 -6.52 -1.06
C SER A 274 -10.71 -6.32 -0.03
N LEU A 275 -11.85 -7.01 -0.17
CA LEU A 275 -12.92 -6.97 0.84
C LEU A 275 -12.45 -7.58 2.17
N VAL A 276 -11.68 -8.67 2.14
CA VAL A 276 -11.08 -9.23 3.37
C VAL A 276 -10.10 -8.24 4.00
N VAL A 277 -9.24 -7.58 3.21
CA VAL A 277 -8.32 -6.55 3.71
C VAL A 277 -9.08 -5.36 4.33
N LEU A 278 -10.15 -4.88 3.70
CA LEU A 278 -10.99 -3.82 4.29
C LEU A 278 -11.63 -4.30 5.60
N GLY A 279 -12.10 -5.55 5.63
CA GLY A 279 -12.63 -6.17 6.84
C GLY A 279 -11.62 -6.23 7.98
N THR A 280 -10.36 -6.58 7.69
CA THR A 280 -9.30 -6.60 8.72
C THR A 280 -8.93 -5.20 9.20
N VAL A 281 -8.97 -4.18 8.34
CA VAL A 281 -8.81 -2.78 8.76
C VAL A 281 -9.93 -2.36 9.71
N VAL A 282 -11.20 -2.70 9.42
CA VAL A 282 -12.33 -2.40 10.33
C VAL A 282 -12.21 -3.18 11.66
N ALA A 283 -11.71 -4.41 11.62
CA ALA A 283 -11.63 -5.25 12.82
C ALA A 283 -10.45 -4.92 13.72
N PHE A 284 -9.26 -4.73 13.14
CA PHE A 284 -7.99 -4.70 13.88
C PHE A 284 -7.15 -3.43 13.64
N GLY A 285 -7.49 -2.65 12.61
CA GLY A 285 -6.83 -1.38 12.33
C GLY A 285 -7.73 -0.20 12.68
N TYR A 286 -7.33 0.98 12.23
CA TYR A 286 -8.16 2.18 12.29
C TYR A 286 -8.65 2.53 10.89
N VAL A 287 -9.96 2.72 10.73
CA VAL A 287 -10.55 3.09 9.43
C VAL A 287 -10.12 4.46 8.93
N ASN A 288 -9.66 5.32 9.83
CA ASN A 288 -9.08 6.61 9.50
C ASN A 288 -7.56 6.51 9.23
N GLU A 289 -6.91 5.36 9.38
CA GLU A 289 -5.53 5.14 8.88
C GLU A 289 -5.57 4.83 7.39
N THR A 290 -5.87 5.88 6.64
CA THR A 290 -6.15 5.83 5.21
C THR A 290 -4.98 5.34 4.35
N ARG A 291 -3.76 5.38 4.90
CA ARG A 291 -2.55 4.76 4.33
C ARG A 291 -2.72 3.29 3.96
N HIS A 292 -3.54 2.52 4.68
CA HIS A 292 -3.81 1.12 4.34
C HIS A 292 -4.62 0.97 3.03
N TYR A 293 -5.45 1.96 2.69
CA TYR A 293 -6.18 1.97 1.44
C TYR A 293 -5.27 2.27 0.24
N LEU A 294 -4.19 3.03 0.43
CA LEU A 294 -3.21 3.30 -0.62
C LEU A 294 -2.52 2.03 -1.13
N LEU A 295 -2.31 1.05 -0.26
CA LEU A 295 -1.78 -0.26 -0.63
C LEU A 295 -2.73 -1.01 -1.57
N LEU A 296 -4.04 -0.93 -1.30
CA LEU A 296 -5.06 -1.49 -2.18
C LEU A 296 -5.12 -0.76 -3.51
N VAL A 297 -5.04 0.58 -3.51
CA VAL A 297 -5.00 1.38 -4.74
C VAL A 297 -3.77 1.01 -5.57
N ALA A 298 -2.58 0.98 -4.95
CA ALA A 298 -1.32 0.57 -5.57
C ALA A 298 -1.45 -0.80 -6.24
N PHE A 299 -1.96 -1.80 -5.50
CA PHE A 299 -2.24 -3.12 -6.04
C PHE A 299 -3.18 -3.05 -7.25
N TRP A 300 -4.33 -2.39 -7.13
CA TRP A 300 -5.38 -2.40 -8.16
C TRP A 300 -4.96 -1.69 -9.45
N ILE A 301 -4.24 -0.57 -9.36
CA ILE A 301 -3.75 0.12 -10.56
C ILE A 301 -2.73 -0.79 -11.26
N ALA A 302 -1.79 -1.39 -10.53
CA ALA A 302 -0.82 -2.32 -11.12
C ALA A 302 -1.49 -3.59 -11.68
N TYR A 303 -2.55 -4.10 -11.03
CA TYR A 303 -3.22 -5.36 -11.34
C TYR A 303 -4.29 -5.28 -12.44
N ALA A 304 -5.15 -4.26 -12.42
CA ALA A 304 -6.37 -4.22 -13.25
C ALA A 304 -6.37 -3.13 -14.33
N TRP A 305 -5.45 -2.15 -14.28
CA TRP A 305 -5.42 -1.08 -15.28
C TRP A 305 -5.11 -1.63 -16.68
N ARG A 306 -6.00 -1.37 -17.64
CA ARG A 306 -5.88 -1.81 -19.04
C ARG A 306 -6.25 -0.66 -19.97
N ASP A 307 -5.59 -0.59 -21.12
CA ASP A 307 -5.97 0.34 -22.19
C ASP A 307 -7.18 -0.25 -22.95
N ARG A 308 -8.30 0.49 -23.01
CA ARG A 308 -9.53 0.01 -23.68
C ARG A 308 -9.30 -0.23 -25.18
N SER A 309 -8.36 0.50 -25.79
CA SER A 309 -8.01 0.35 -27.20
C SER A 309 -7.51 -1.06 -27.54
N VAL A 310 -6.75 -1.68 -26.63
CA VAL A 310 -6.23 -3.05 -26.78
C VAL A 310 -7.34 -4.09 -26.61
N ALA A 311 -8.28 -3.85 -25.70
CA ALA A 311 -9.41 -4.75 -25.46
C ALA A 311 -10.37 -4.83 -26.66
N VAL A 312 -10.58 -3.70 -27.36
CA VAL A 312 -11.43 -3.64 -28.56
C VAL A 312 -10.76 -4.37 -29.75
N GLY A 313 -9.44 -4.25 -29.91
CA GLY A 313 -8.69 -4.96 -30.95
C GLY A 313 -8.80 -6.49 -30.82
N LEU A 314 -8.56 -7.03 -29.63
CA LEU A 314 -8.65 -8.47 -29.36
C LEU A 314 -10.08 -9.04 -29.49
N ALA A 315 -11.09 -8.24 -29.14
CA ALA A 315 -12.49 -8.63 -29.34
C ALA A 315 -12.87 -8.66 -30.82
N THR A 316 -12.29 -7.77 -31.63
CA THR A 316 -12.52 -7.69 -33.07
C THR A 316 -11.85 -8.85 -33.80
N GLU A 317 -10.60 -9.22 -33.44
CA GLU A 317 -9.90 -10.39 -34.00
C GLU A 317 -10.64 -11.70 -33.70
N ARG A 318 -11.07 -11.93 -32.44
CA ARG A 318 -11.85 -13.14 -32.09
C ARG A 318 -13.16 -13.25 -32.86
N ARG A 319 -13.80 -12.10 -33.16
CA ARG A 319 -15.05 -12.08 -33.94
C ARG A 319 -14.79 -12.46 -35.40
N MET A 320 -13.69 -12.01 -35.99
CA MET A 320 -13.30 -12.35 -37.36
C MET A 320 -12.91 -13.83 -37.52
N ASP A 321 -12.21 -14.41 -36.54
CA ASP A 321 -11.89 -15.85 -36.57
C ASP A 321 -13.14 -16.72 -36.40
N SER A 322 -14.11 -16.31 -35.57
CA SER A 322 -15.36 -17.06 -35.42
C SER A 322 -16.21 -17.09 -36.71
N THR A 323 -16.08 -16.08 -37.59
CA THR A 323 -16.80 -16.04 -38.87
C THR A 323 -16.14 -16.86 -39.99
N LYS A 324 -14.87 -17.25 -39.85
CA LYS A 324 -14.16 -18.06 -40.85
C LYS A 324 -14.40 -19.57 -40.71
N VAL A 325 -14.92 -20.03 -39.57
CA VAL A 325 -15.19 -21.46 -39.31
C VAL A 325 -16.55 -21.92 -39.86
N THR A 326 -17.37 -21.00 -40.36
CA THR A 326 -18.72 -21.27 -40.91
C THR A 326 -18.79 -21.27 -42.45
N ARG A 327 -17.69 -21.61 -43.14
CA ARG A 327 -17.72 -21.85 -44.59
C ARG A 327 -17.06 -23.16 -44.95
#